data_AF-A0A535F8D3-F1
#
_entry.id   AF-A0A535F8D3-F1
#
_cell.length_a   1.000
_cell.length_b   1.000
_cell.length_c   1.000
_cell.angle_alpha   90.00
_cell.angle_beta   90.00
_cell.angle_gamma   90.00
#
_symmetry.space_group_name_H-M   'P 1'
#
loop_
_entity.id
_entity.type
_entity.pdbx_description
1 polymer ?
#
loop_
_entity_poly.entity_id
_entity_poly.type
_entity_poly.pdbx_seq_one_letter_code
_entity_poly.pdbx_strand_id
1 'polypeptide(L)'
;MAEMTRWLWERLFESGGLIERLQPLGVAQEEEIQRLCEEEIAAWRARPTMRVEASLQEPLRHARNAIRERLAVGEDNRWFNPREGAYEHLALKYLNFTPDQWNDLRADSEERFARRLIEQQQITDPDALVRKAEELLKGREWSQLALGITLATGRRLTEVLKTAKFSPKTVYTLWFEGQLKTKDRVLPPYEIPTLVEARLVLDAVKRLRENLDCSQLSNDEVSSQYGPVVRKLADQQLGDWIAKRSETVNLYTHLSRCIYGRLCVLYFCPPKTFDLHYMATILGHFWYFDEKDEKRRQNLQSTLHYYDYVIGDSHGNVDGRRGIRLGEPGVVVIDALRQQEETQMKKRSKRADERPLVTQAPKSHSLVRCTPGDRKRFDAVGKQRAITDQQQIFAAVLDEQALFQQMQDLLQPLMQSLGTSGPIQTLQALLAARTPHNEASHGFEERWGVSLSDVDALFEKAQADGKDSPLSFFEQTLATRDKFRAGAQKRAQHYSATDFSQLPFCQLEQIRAPEAAQERVRRIVLTIMRHNHRAQPRDRWFINAATVNNLKTTRHAIIDAYLKEHQAEIDQHHQQLSIEPRYNRKIEPITEMVSIPDEPLGEL
;
A
#
# COMPACT_ATOMS: atom_id res chain seq x y z
N MET A 1 6.13 -35.42 1.26
CA MET A 1 4.75 -35.45 1.80
C MET A 1 4.73 -34.59 3.04
N ALA A 2 4.17 -33.38 3.00
CA ALA A 2 3.96 -32.59 4.21
C ALA A 2 3.00 -33.37 5.13
N GLU A 3 3.32 -33.48 6.41
CA GLU A 3 2.61 -34.32 7.39
C GLU A 3 1.16 -33.86 7.61
N MET A 4 0.31 -34.30 6.69
CA MET A 4 -1.12 -34.26 6.83
C MET A 4 -1.53 -35.13 8.01
N THR A 5 -2.38 -34.58 8.88
CA THR A 5 -2.89 -35.28 10.06
C THR A 5 -3.57 -36.61 9.70
N ARG A 6 -3.41 -37.63 10.54
CA ARG A 6 -3.94 -38.99 10.33
C ARG A 6 -5.41 -39.01 9.87
N TRP A 7 -6.31 -38.31 10.58
CA TRP A 7 -7.73 -38.27 10.23
C TRP A 7 -8.00 -37.72 8.82
N LEU A 8 -7.20 -36.75 8.38
CA LEU A 8 -7.34 -36.14 7.06
C LEU A 8 -6.75 -37.08 6.00
N TRP A 9 -5.67 -37.77 6.33
CA TRP A 9 -5.14 -38.85 5.50
C TRP A 9 -6.19 -39.93 5.28
N GLU A 10 -6.85 -40.39 6.35
CA GLU A 10 -7.91 -41.41 6.31
C GLU A 10 -9.05 -40.95 5.39
N ARG A 11 -9.58 -39.73 5.58
CA ARG A 11 -10.67 -39.21 4.74
C ARG A 11 -10.30 -39.00 3.27
N LEU A 12 -9.04 -38.65 2.97
CA LEU A 12 -8.63 -38.39 1.59
C LEU A 12 -8.21 -39.67 0.87
N PHE A 13 -7.57 -40.62 1.54
CA PHE A 13 -6.81 -41.69 0.90
C PHE A 13 -7.15 -43.13 1.34
N GLU A 14 -7.84 -43.36 2.45
CA GLU A 14 -8.32 -44.72 2.75
C GLU A 14 -9.36 -45.19 1.72
N SER A 15 -9.64 -46.49 1.70
CA SER A 15 -10.65 -47.04 0.81
C SER A 15 -12.02 -46.39 1.07
N GLY A 16 -12.65 -45.89 0.01
CA GLY A 16 -13.85 -45.06 0.09
C GLY A 16 -13.57 -43.59 0.46
N GLY A 17 -12.31 -43.17 0.48
CA GLY A 17 -11.91 -41.78 0.69
C GLY A 17 -12.21 -40.88 -0.50
N LEU A 18 -12.06 -39.56 -0.30
CA LEU A 18 -12.43 -38.55 -1.30
C LEU A 18 -11.75 -38.79 -2.67
N ILE A 19 -10.47 -39.16 -2.69
CA ILE A 19 -9.73 -39.34 -3.95
C ILE A 19 -10.29 -40.51 -4.77
N GLU A 20 -10.58 -41.65 -4.12
CA GLU A 20 -11.17 -42.81 -4.79
C GLU A 20 -12.59 -42.52 -5.28
N ARG A 21 -13.39 -41.80 -4.48
CA ARG A 21 -14.76 -41.40 -4.84
C ARG A 21 -14.81 -40.40 -6.01
N LEU A 22 -13.80 -39.54 -6.15
CA LEU A 22 -13.70 -38.56 -7.23
C LEU A 22 -13.17 -39.17 -8.53
N GLN A 23 -12.32 -40.19 -8.47
CA GLN A 23 -11.64 -40.77 -9.62
C GLN A 23 -12.57 -41.21 -10.78
N PRO A 24 -13.74 -41.83 -10.56
CA PRO A 24 -14.62 -42.26 -11.66
C PRO A 24 -15.57 -41.15 -12.16
N LEU A 25 -15.55 -39.95 -11.57
CA LEU A 25 -16.54 -38.91 -11.83
C LEU A 25 -16.03 -37.88 -12.84
N GLY A 26 -16.93 -37.44 -13.72
CA GLY A 26 -16.66 -36.42 -14.72
C GLY A 26 -17.64 -35.26 -14.70
N VAL A 27 -17.58 -34.41 -15.73
CA VAL A 27 -18.43 -33.23 -15.93
C VAL A 27 -19.91 -33.60 -15.96
N ALA A 28 -20.26 -34.79 -16.47
CA ALA A 28 -21.63 -35.29 -16.46
C ALA A 28 -22.16 -35.58 -15.03
N GLN A 29 -21.27 -35.74 -14.06
CA GLN A 29 -21.58 -35.96 -12.64
C GLN A 29 -21.10 -34.79 -11.77
N GLU A 30 -21.12 -33.56 -12.30
CA GLU A 30 -20.69 -32.36 -11.57
C GLU A 30 -21.44 -32.17 -10.25
N GLU A 31 -22.75 -32.46 -10.21
CA GLU A 31 -23.56 -32.39 -8.98
C GLU A 31 -23.08 -33.36 -7.91
N GLU A 32 -22.67 -34.57 -8.30
CA GLU A 32 -22.10 -35.56 -7.38
C GLU A 32 -20.73 -35.08 -6.88
N ILE A 33 -19.87 -34.58 -7.76
CA ILE A 33 -18.56 -34.01 -7.38
C ILE A 33 -18.73 -32.87 -6.37
N GLN A 34 -19.68 -31.97 -6.62
CA GLN A 34 -20.03 -30.88 -5.71
C GLN A 34 -20.47 -31.43 -4.35
N ARG A 35 -21.42 -32.38 -4.32
CA ARG A 35 -21.90 -33.01 -3.09
C ARG A 35 -20.76 -33.62 -2.28
N LEU A 36 -19.87 -34.37 -2.93
CA LEU A 36 -18.68 -34.96 -2.29
C LEU A 36 -17.78 -33.91 -1.63
N CYS A 37 -17.55 -32.80 -2.32
CA CYS A 37 -16.70 -31.72 -1.79
C CYS A 37 -17.36 -31.01 -0.60
N GLU A 38 -18.68 -30.77 -0.67
CA GLU A 38 -19.45 -30.14 0.40
C GLU A 38 -19.56 -31.05 1.64
N GLU A 39 -19.76 -32.36 1.45
CA GLU A 39 -19.73 -33.37 2.51
C GLU A 39 -18.41 -33.35 3.27
N GLU A 40 -17.28 -33.31 2.55
CA GLU A 40 -15.97 -33.24 3.17
C GLU A 40 -15.75 -31.95 3.95
N ILE A 41 -16.10 -30.79 3.36
CA ILE A 41 -15.98 -29.50 4.03
C ILE A 41 -16.85 -29.47 5.30
N ALA A 42 -18.08 -29.99 5.24
CA ALA A 42 -18.97 -30.09 6.39
C ALA A 42 -18.41 -31.01 7.48
N ALA A 43 -17.86 -32.16 7.10
CA ALA A 43 -17.22 -33.09 8.02
C ALA A 43 -15.99 -32.47 8.70
N TRP A 44 -15.18 -31.69 7.97
CA TRP A 44 -14.03 -30.99 8.54
C TRP A 44 -14.47 -29.89 9.49
N ARG A 45 -15.53 -29.13 9.14
CA ARG A 45 -16.10 -28.06 9.97
C ARG A 45 -16.69 -28.60 11.27
N ALA A 46 -17.30 -29.78 11.24
CA ALA A 46 -17.89 -30.41 12.42
C ALA A 46 -16.87 -30.94 13.45
N ARG A 47 -15.56 -30.91 13.17
CA ARG A 47 -14.56 -31.48 14.09
C ARG A 47 -14.40 -30.60 15.34
N PRO A 48 -14.27 -31.20 16.54
CA PRO A 48 -14.04 -30.44 17.79
C PRO A 48 -12.77 -29.56 17.77
N THR A 49 -11.79 -29.91 16.94
CA THR A 49 -10.55 -29.14 16.75
C THR A 49 -10.76 -27.92 15.84
N MET A 50 -11.83 -27.86 15.06
CA MET A 50 -12.14 -26.81 14.10
C MET A 50 -12.93 -25.68 14.78
N ARG A 51 -12.24 -24.86 15.58
CA ARG A 51 -12.86 -23.81 16.40
C ARG A 51 -13.09 -22.48 15.67
N VAL A 52 -12.39 -22.25 14.56
CA VAL A 52 -12.48 -21.05 13.74
C VAL A 52 -12.48 -21.44 12.27
N GLU A 53 -13.25 -20.72 11.46
CA GLU A 53 -13.42 -21.00 10.03
C GLU A 53 -12.07 -20.96 9.28
N ALA A 54 -11.15 -20.09 9.72
CA ALA A 54 -9.80 -19.98 9.15
C ALA A 54 -9.01 -21.29 9.22
N SER A 55 -9.28 -22.16 10.20
CA SER A 55 -8.60 -23.45 10.34
C SER A 55 -8.93 -24.43 9.20
N LEU A 56 -10.04 -24.22 8.47
CA LEU A 56 -10.39 -25.03 7.29
C LEU A 56 -9.42 -24.82 6.12
N GLN A 57 -8.60 -23.76 6.12
CA GLN A 57 -7.60 -23.52 5.07
C GLN A 57 -6.61 -24.69 4.95
N GLU A 58 -6.24 -25.31 6.06
CA GLU A 58 -5.28 -26.42 6.08
C GLU A 58 -5.83 -27.68 5.41
N PRO A 59 -6.99 -28.26 5.83
CA PRO A 59 -7.54 -29.42 5.16
C PRO A 59 -7.91 -29.15 3.71
N LEU A 60 -8.43 -27.96 3.37
CA LEU A 60 -8.67 -27.56 1.99
C LEU A 60 -7.38 -27.57 1.17
N ARG A 61 -6.29 -27.00 1.68
CA ARG A 61 -4.99 -27.00 1.00
C ARG A 61 -4.50 -28.43 0.74
N HIS A 62 -4.56 -29.32 1.72
CA HIS A 62 -4.15 -30.71 1.57
C HIS A 62 -5.02 -31.47 0.56
N ALA A 63 -6.34 -31.33 0.62
CA ALA A 63 -7.26 -31.97 -0.32
C ALA A 63 -7.02 -31.49 -1.76
N ARG A 64 -6.86 -30.17 -1.96
CA ARG A 64 -6.56 -29.59 -3.27
C ARG A 64 -5.23 -30.09 -3.83
N ASN A 65 -4.19 -30.17 -3.01
CA ASN A 65 -2.89 -30.69 -3.43
C ASN A 65 -2.97 -32.19 -3.76
N ALA A 66 -3.68 -32.97 -2.94
CA ALA A 66 -3.92 -34.40 -3.18
C ALA A 66 -4.60 -34.65 -4.54
N ILE A 67 -5.61 -33.86 -4.88
CA ILE A 67 -6.29 -33.94 -6.18
C ILE A 67 -5.32 -33.62 -7.32
N ARG A 68 -4.54 -32.54 -7.21
CA ARG A 68 -3.56 -32.17 -8.24
C ARG A 68 -2.48 -33.22 -8.44
N GLU A 69 -2.06 -33.88 -7.38
CA GLU A 69 -0.98 -34.88 -7.41
C GLU A 69 -1.47 -36.25 -7.89
N ARG A 70 -2.74 -36.62 -7.64
CA ARG A 70 -3.23 -38.00 -7.84
C ARG A 70 -4.31 -38.18 -8.89
N LEU A 71 -5.04 -37.13 -9.25
CA LEU A 71 -6.09 -37.21 -10.26
C LEU A 71 -5.61 -36.58 -11.57
N ALA A 72 -5.64 -37.35 -12.65
CA ALA A 72 -5.34 -36.85 -13.98
C ALA A 72 -6.45 -35.92 -14.48
N VAL A 73 -6.06 -34.85 -15.18
CA VAL A 73 -6.99 -33.90 -15.79
C VAL A 73 -7.24 -34.32 -17.24
N GLY A 74 -8.44 -34.82 -17.52
CA GLY A 74 -8.97 -35.17 -18.83
C GLY A 74 -10.03 -34.17 -19.30
N GLU A 75 -10.53 -34.35 -20.53
CA GLU A 75 -11.59 -33.49 -21.08
C GLU A 75 -12.93 -33.67 -20.35
N ASP A 76 -13.11 -34.84 -19.79
CA ASP A 76 -14.29 -35.33 -19.10
C ASP A 76 -14.31 -35.00 -17.61
N ASN A 77 -13.26 -34.42 -17.01
CA ASN A 77 -13.23 -34.07 -15.58
C ASN A 77 -12.56 -32.72 -15.28
N ARG A 78 -12.44 -31.84 -16.28
CA ARG A 78 -11.80 -30.52 -16.15
C ARG A 78 -12.79 -29.36 -16.01
N TRP A 79 -12.35 -28.29 -15.34
CA TRP A 79 -12.96 -26.97 -15.39
C TRP A 79 -11.90 -25.91 -15.69
N PHE A 80 -12.30 -24.82 -16.33
CA PHE A 80 -11.39 -23.71 -16.58
C PHE A 80 -11.34 -22.80 -15.35
N ASN A 81 -10.16 -22.72 -14.70
CA ASN A 81 -9.95 -21.82 -13.58
C ASN A 81 -9.56 -20.42 -14.13
N PRO A 82 -10.46 -19.41 -14.06
CA PRO A 82 -10.19 -18.10 -14.63
C PRO A 82 -9.08 -17.33 -13.90
N ARG A 83 -8.73 -17.74 -12.68
CA ARG A 83 -7.69 -17.10 -11.87
C ARG A 83 -6.29 -17.56 -12.24
N GLU A 84 -6.14 -18.86 -12.46
CA GLU A 84 -4.85 -19.48 -12.85
C GLU A 84 -4.68 -19.51 -14.38
N GLY A 85 -5.75 -19.30 -15.15
CA GLY A 85 -5.71 -19.33 -16.61
C GLY A 85 -5.47 -20.73 -17.18
N ALA A 86 -5.78 -21.78 -16.43
CA ALA A 86 -5.50 -23.17 -16.76
C ALA A 86 -6.69 -24.09 -16.46
N TYR A 87 -6.73 -25.24 -17.13
CA TYR A 87 -7.67 -26.31 -16.80
C TYR A 87 -7.18 -27.08 -15.58
N GLU A 88 -8.06 -27.26 -14.61
CA GLU A 88 -7.83 -28.05 -13.41
C GLU A 88 -8.93 -29.11 -13.25
N HIS A 89 -8.74 -30.09 -12.37
CA HIS A 89 -9.78 -31.06 -12.03
C HIS A 89 -11.02 -30.37 -11.44
N LEU A 90 -12.22 -30.75 -11.88
CA LEU A 90 -13.51 -30.12 -11.57
C LEU A 90 -13.76 -29.96 -10.06
N ALA A 91 -13.38 -30.95 -9.25
CA ALA A 91 -13.48 -30.88 -7.78
C ALA A 91 -12.77 -29.65 -7.15
N LEU A 92 -11.73 -29.10 -7.79
CA LEU A 92 -11.03 -27.91 -7.28
C LEU A 92 -11.87 -26.63 -7.34
N LYS A 93 -12.95 -26.62 -8.13
CA LYS A 93 -13.97 -25.57 -8.16
C LYS A 93 -14.69 -25.48 -6.81
N TYR A 94 -14.99 -26.63 -6.21
CA TYR A 94 -15.83 -26.76 -5.02
C TYR A 94 -15.03 -26.87 -3.71
N LEU A 95 -13.78 -27.36 -3.77
CA LEU A 95 -12.86 -27.34 -2.63
C LEU A 95 -12.19 -25.98 -2.48
N ASN A 96 -12.99 -24.96 -2.19
CA ASN A 96 -12.52 -23.60 -1.95
C ASN A 96 -13.49 -22.86 -1.01
N PHE A 97 -13.04 -21.77 -0.40
CA PHE A 97 -13.95 -20.86 0.27
C PHE A 97 -14.78 -20.07 -0.75
N THR A 98 -16.01 -19.75 -0.37
CA THR A 98 -16.85 -18.81 -1.13
C THR A 98 -16.22 -17.41 -1.11
N PRO A 99 -16.57 -16.53 -2.07
CA PRO A 99 -16.12 -15.14 -2.04
C PRO A 99 -16.43 -14.43 -0.71
N ASP A 100 -17.62 -14.68 -0.14
CA ASP A 100 -18.03 -14.09 1.13
C ASP A 100 -17.18 -14.58 2.31
N GLN A 101 -16.93 -15.90 2.38
CA GLN A 101 -16.01 -16.46 3.39
C GLN A 101 -14.60 -15.89 3.24
N TRP A 102 -14.12 -15.67 2.02
CA TRP A 102 -12.83 -15.00 1.79
C TRP A 102 -12.85 -13.55 2.26
N ASN A 103 -13.96 -12.84 2.10
CA ASN A 103 -14.12 -11.48 2.57
C ASN A 103 -14.14 -11.42 4.10
N ASP A 104 -14.89 -12.31 4.76
CA ASP A 104 -14.98 -12.38 6.22
C ASP A 104 -13.62 -12.71 6.85
N LEU A 105 -12.92 -13.72 6.32
CA LEU A 105 -11.58 -14.10 6.79
C LEU A 105 -10.56 -12.96 6.63
N ARG A 106 -10.71 -12.12 5.60
CA ARG A 106 -9.86 -10.94 5.40
C ARG A 106 -10.26 -9.81 6.31
N ALA A 107 -11.55 -9.52 6.47
CA ALA A 107 -12.06 -8.46 7.33
C ALA A 107 -11.53 -8.61 8.76
N ASP A 108 -11.62 -9.79 9.35
CA ASP A 108 -11.10 -10.09 10.70
C ASP A 108 -9.57 -9.89 10.80
N SER A 109 -8.84 -10.21 9.74
CA SER A 109 -7.38 -10.04 9.70
C SER A 109 -6.99 -8.58 9.53
N GLU A 110 -7.70 -7.85 8.67
CA GLU A 110 -7.49 -6.44 8.37
C GLU A 110 -7.87 -5.56 9.56
N GLU A 111 -8.97 -5.86 10.25
CA GLU A 111 -9.38 -5.14 11.46
C GLU A 111 -8.37 -5.33 12.59
N ARG A 112 -7.93 -6.57 12.84
CA ARG A 112 -6.86 -6.84 13.83
C ARG A 112 -5.56 -6.13 13.48
N PHE A 113 -5.24 -6.03 12.19
CA PHE A 113 -4.06 -5.32 11.72
C PHE A 113 -4.21 -3.79 11.90
N ALA A 114 -5.34 -3.23 11.50
CA ALA A 114 -5.65 -1.80 11.66
C ALA A 114 -5.61 -1.38 13.12
N ARG A 115 -6.21 -2.17 14.02
CA ARG A 115 -6.16 -1.94 15.47
C ARG A 115 -4.72 -1.90 15.99
N ARG A 116 -3.85 -2.82 15.56
CA ARG A 116 -2.43 -2.83 15.96
C ARG A 116 -1.67 -1.59 15.49
N LEU A 117 -2.03 -1.06 14.32
CA LEU A 117 -1.40 0.15 13.77
C LEU A 117 -1.83 1.41 14.54
N ILE A 118 -3.05 1.45 15.07
CA ILE A 118 -3.56 2.54 15.90
C ILE A 118 -3.01 2.44 17.33
N GLU A 119 -2.97 1.22 17.89
CA GLU A 119 -2.59 0.95 19.27
C GLU A 119 -1.16 0.43 19.39
N GLN A 120 -0.17 1.13 18.81
CA GLN A 120 1.22 0.66 18.82
C GLN A 120 1.78 0.53 20.24
N GLN A 121 2.51 -0.57 20.50
CA GLN A 121 3.16 -0.78 21.80
C GLN A 121 4.51 -0.06 21.86
N GLN A 122 4.82 0.55 23.00
CA GLN A 122 6.09 1.23 23.22
C GLN A 122 7.15 0.29 23.78
N ILE A 123 8.36 0.37 23.22
CA ILE A 123 9.59 -0.21 23.77
C ILE A 123 10.29 0.89 24.56
N THR A 124 10.34 0.77 25.87
CA THR A 124 10.80 1.84 26.78
C THR A 124 12.31 1.81 27.05
N ASP A 125 12.93 0.62 27.06
CA ASP A 125 14.38 0.46 27.21
C ASP A 125 14.95 -0.42 26.08
N PRO A 126 15.26 0.17 24.92
CA PRO A 126 15.90 -0.52 23.80
C PRO A 126 17.22 -1.20 24.17
N ASP A 127 18.04 -0.54 24.99
CA ASP A 127 19.37 -1.03 25.35
C ASP A 127 19.30 -2.24 26.29
N ALA A 128 18.29 -2.32 27.17
CA ALA A 128 18.04 -3.51 27.98
C ALA A 128 17.75 -4.74 27.12
N LEU A 129 17.01 -4.59 26.03
CA LEU A 129 16.76 -5.69 25.08
C LEU A 129 18.05 -6.14 24.40
N VAL A 130 18.94 -5.20 24.02
CA VAL A 130 20.25 -5.53 23.43
C VAL A 130 21.13 -6.26 24.45
N ARG A 131 21.21 -5.78 25.69
CA ARG A 131 21.94 -6.46 26.79
C ARG A 131 21.38 -7.85 27.06
N LYS A 132 20.05 -8.00 27.04
CA LYS A 132 19.39 -9.29 27.22
C LYS A 132 19.70 -10.26 26.08
N ALA A 133 19.74 -9.77 24.84
CA ALA A 133 20.18 -10.58 23.71
C ALA A 133 21.61 -11.10 23.94
N GLU A 134 22.52 -10.24 24.37
CA GLU A 134 23.91 -10.60 24.67
C GLU A 134 24.01 -11.65 25.80
N GLU A 135 23.26 -11.48 26.88
CA GLU A 135 23.16 -12.43 27.99
C GLU A 135 22.70 -13.82 27.50
N LEU A 136 21.61 -13.87 26.73
CA LEU A 136 21.04 -15.10 26.20
C LEU A 136 22.01 -15.82 25.25
N LEU A 137 22.77 -15.07 24.44
CA LEU A 137 23.77 -15.63 23.54
C LEU A 137 24.96 -16.26 24.28
N LYS A 138 25.26 -15.81 25.50
CA LYS A 138 26.27 -16.40 26.40
C LYS A 138 25.75 -17.62 27.16
N GLY A 139 24.44 -17.89 27.09
CA GLY A 139 23.80 -19.06 27.69
C GLY A 139 24.30 -20.40 27.11
N ARG A 140 23.86 -21.49 27.72
CA ARG A 140 24.20 -22.87 27.30
C ARG A 140 23.01 -23.62 26.74
N GLU A 141 21.80 -23.31 27.22
CA GLU A 141 20.57 -23.97 26.80
C GLU A 141 20.21 -23.59 25.36
N TRP A 142 19.84 -24.59 24.55
CA TRP A 142 19.49 -24.38 23.14
C TRP A 142 18.35 -23.34 22.98
N SER A 143 17.40 -23.31 23.91
CA SER A 143 16.24 -22.41 23.87
C SER A 143 16.63 -20.95 24.15
N GLN A 144 17.59 -20.73 25.06
CA GLN A 144 18.18 -19.42 25.31
C GLN A 144 18.99 -18.94 24.12
N LEU A 145 19.83 -19.81 23.56
CA LEU A 145 20.62 -19.50 22.36
C LEU A 145 19.69 -19.14 21.19
N ALA A 146 18.65 -19.94 20.94
CA ALA A 146 17.68 -19.68 19.87
C ALA A 146 16.96 -18.32 20.07
N LEU A 147 16.53 -18.01 21.29
CA LEU A 147 15.91 -16.73 21.61
C LEU A 147 16.87 -15.54 21.41
N GLY A 148 18.10 -15.66 21.92
CA GLY A 148 19.14 -14.64 21.77
C GLY A 148 19.50 -14.37 20.32
N ILE A 149 19.65 -15.42 19.51
CA ILE A 149 19.92 -15.30 18.05
C ILE A 149 18.74 -14.63 17.36
N THR A 150 17.49 -15.02 17.68
CA THR A 150 16.30 -14.37 17.11
C THR A 150 16.25 -12.89 17.46
N LEU A 151 16.52 -12.50 18.70
CA LEU A 151 16.49 -11.11 19.14
C LEU A 151 17.60 -10.29 18.45
N ALA A 152 18.80 -10.85 18.33
CA ALA A 152 19.94 -10.17 17.73
C ALA A 152 19.87 -10.03 16.20
N THR A 153 19.17 -10.94 15.48
CA THR A 153 19.21 -11.04 14.00
C THR A 153 17.86 -10.91 13.30
N GLY A 154 16.76 -10.95 14.05
CA GLY A 154 15.41 -10.88 13.49
C GLY A 154 15.06 -12.04 12.55
N ARG A 155 15.60 -13.24 12.80
CA ARG A 155 15.27 -14.45 12.03
C ARG A 155 14.16 -15.25 12.70
N ARG A 156 13.31 -15.92 11.91
CA ARG A 156 12.23 -16.80 12.43
C ARG A 156 12.84 -17.96 13.18
N LEU A 157 12.09 -18.55 14.12
CA LEU A 157 12.56 -19.72 14.86
C LEU A 157 13.05 -20.83 13.95
N THR A 158 12.24 -21.23 12.97
CA THR A 158 12.59 -22.30 12.04
C THR A 158 13.81 -21.94 11.19
N GLU A 159 14.00 -20.65 10.86
CA GLU A 159 15.24 -20.18 10.23
C GLU A 159 16.40 -20.40 11.21
N VAL A 160 16.33 -19.84 12.42
CA VAL A 160 17.36 -19.93 13.46
C VAL A 160 17.70 -21.37 13.82
N LEU A 161 16.75 -22.29 13.89
CA LEU A 161 16.98 -23.67 14.31
C LEU A 161 17.43 -24.59 13.17
N LYS A 162 17.07 -24.30 11.92
CA LYS A 162 17.27 -25.24 10.80
C LYS A 162 17.92 -24.62 9.58
N THR A 163 17.26 -23.65 8.94
CA THR A 163 17.65 -23.24 7.57
C THR A 163 18.70 -22.13 7.52
N ALA A 164 18.82 -21.33 8.57
CA ALA A 164 19.72 -20.19 8.61
C ALA A 164 21.18 -20.65 8.58
N LYS A 165 21.94 -20.04 7.67
CA LYS A 165 23.39 -20.05 7.73
C LYS A 165 23.87 -18.60 7.80
N PHE A 166 24.80 -18.35 8.71
CA PHE A 166 25.36 -17.04 8.97
C PHE A 166 26.85 -17.08 8.70
N SER A 167 27.38 -16.04 8.05
CA SER A 167 28.82 -15.84 7.91
C SER A 167 29.20 -14.40 8.25
N PRO A 168 30.39 -14.16 8.82
CA PRO A 168 30.82 -12.84 9.22
C PRO A 168 30.91 -11.90 8.01
N LYS A 169 30.55 -10.62 8.22
CA LYS A 169 30.78 -9.56 7.23
C LYS A 169 31.50 -8.38 7.85
N THR A 170 30.94 -7.80 8.90
CA THR A 170 31.57 -6.75 9.71
C THR A 170 31.40 -7.07 11.19
N VAL A 171 31.85 -6.17 12.08
CA VAL A 171 31.67 -6.34 13.54
C VAL A 171 30.18 -6.40 13.91
N TYR A 172 29.32 -5.65 13.21
CA TYR A 172 27.88 -5.58 13.50
C TYR A 172 26.98 -5.98 12.32
N THR A 173 27.53 -6.65 11.30
CA THR A 173 26.74 -7.19 10.20
C THR A 173 27.16 -8.60 9.81
N LEU A 174 26.19 -9.39 9.35
CA LEU A 174 26.32 -10.79 8.95
C LEU A 174 25.78 -10.97 7.54
N TRP A 175 26.36 -11.91 6.79
CA TRP A 175 25.68 -12.50 5.65
C TRP A 175 24.70 -13.56 6.16
N PHE A 176 23.48 -13.56 5.61
CA PHE A 176 22.43 -14.50 5.95
C PHE A 176 21.86 -15.17 4.70
N GLU A 177 21.70 -16.48 4.78
CA GLU A 177 21.02 -17.31 3.78
C GLU A 177 20.02 -18.29 4.45
N GLY A 178 19.13 -18.88 3.65
CA GLY A 178 18.13 -19.83 4.15
C GLY A 178 16.82 -19.19 4.63
N GLN A 179 16.46 -18.03 4.07
CA GLN A 179 15.19 -17.34 4.32
C GLN A 179 13.98 -18.22 3.95
N LEU A 180 12.97 -18.28 4.84
CA LEU A 180 11.71 -18.98 4.57
C LEU A 180 10.63 -18.04 4.00
N LYS A 181 9.55 -18.65 3.48
CA LYS A 181 8.36 -17.99 2.89
C LYS A 181 8.65 -17.23 1.60
N THR A 182 9.40 -17.85 0.71
CA THR A 182 9.92 -17.25 -0.52
C THR A 182 9.17 -17.71 -1.80
N LYS A 183 7.93 -18.23 -1.68
CA LYS A 183 7.09 -18.68 -2.82
C LYS A 183 7.92 -19.35 -3.93
N ASP A 184 8.70 -20.35 -3.54
CA ASP A 184 9.54 -21.23 -4.38
C ASP A 184 10.87 -20.67 -4.92
N ARG A 185 11.28 -19.43 -4.59
CA ARG A 185 12.65 -18.98 -4.93
C ARG A 185 13.62 -19.17 -3.78
N VAL A 186 14.84 -19.61 -4.11
CA VAL A 186 15.98 -19.57 -3.19
C VAL A 186 16.57 -18.17 -3.28
N LEU A 187 16.51 -17.42 -2.17
CA LEU A 187 17.13 -16.10 -2.11
C LEU A 187 18.66 -16.24 -1.96
N PRO A 188 19.44 -15.43 -2.69
CA PRO A 188 20.89 -15.39 -2.48
C PRO A 188 21.21 -14.86 -1.07
N PRO A 189 22.41 -15.17 -0.52
CA PRO A 189 22.86 -14.59 0.72
C PRO A 189 22.82 -13.06 0.69
N TYR A 190 22.34 -12.43 1.75
CA TYR A 190 22.25 -10.98 1.85
C TYR A 190 22.68 -10.47 3.22
N GLU A 191 23.08 -9.20 3.28
CA GLU A 191 23.58 -8.60 4.51
C GLU A 191 22.45 -8.21 5.46
N ILE A 192 22.63 -8.54 6.74
CA ILE A 192 21.76 -8.11 7.84
C ILE A 192 22.60 -7.48 8.97
N PRO A 193 22.07 -6.46 9.68
CA PRO A 193 22.69 -5.98 10.90
C PRO A 193 22.44 -6.95 12.07
N THR A 194 23.31 -6.91 13.07
CA THR A 194 23.13 -7.59 14.35
C THR A 194 23.19 -6.57 15.49
N LEU A 195 22.31 -6.73 16.48
CA LEU A 195 22.23 -5.81 17.62
C LEU A 195 23.47 -5.89 18.54
N VAL A 196 24.14 -7.05 18.55
CA VAL A 196 25.40 -7.31 19.27
C VAL A 196 26.50 -7.68 18.28
N GLU A 197 27.74 -7.81 18.75
CA GLU A 197 28.85 -8.21 17.88
C GLU A 197 28.59 -9.54 17.15
N ALA A 198 28.86 -9.55 15.84
CA ALA A 198 28.69 -10.68 14.94
C ALA A 198 29.38 -11.95 15.45
N ARG A 199 30.55 -11.81 16.08
CA ARG A 199 31.28 -12.94 16.67
C ARG A 199 30.47 -13.67 17.73
N LEU A 200 29.80 -12.94 18.63
CA LEU A 200 28.97 -13.54 19.67
C LEU A 200 27.79 -14.31 19.08
N VAL A 201 27.18 -13.77 18.03
CA VAL A 201 26.09 -14.45 17.31
C VAL A 201 26.58 -15.73 16.64
N LEU A 202 27.71 -15.68 15.94
CA LEU A 202 28.27 -16.84 15.25
C LEU A 202 28.67 -17.95 16.21
N ASP A 203 29.30 -17.60 17.34
CA ASP A 203 29.66 -18.54 18.40
C ASP A 203 28.41 -19.19 19.02
N ALA A 204 27.34 -18.40 19.24
CA ALA A 204 26.07 -18.91 19.73
C ALA A 204 25.36 -19.83 18.74
N VAL A 205 25.41 -19.51 17.43
CA VAL A 205 24.85 -20.38 16.37
C VAL A 205 25.59 -21.71 16.35
N LYS A 206 26.92 -21.70 16.47
CA LYS A 206 27.72 -22.93 16.55
C LYS A 206 27.29 -23.79 17.75
N ARG A 207 27.24 -23.20 18.96
CA ARG A 207 26.77 -23.90 20.16
C ARG A 207 25.34 -24.42 20.01
N LEU A 208 24.44 -23.65 19.39
CA LEU A 208 23.07 -24.07 19.16
C LEU A 208 23.01 -25.34 18.30
N ARG A 209 23.79 -25.39 17.22
CA ARG A 209 23.85 -26.53 16.30
C ARG A 209 24.50 -27.77 16.94
N GLU A 210 25.42 -27.57 17.88
CA GLU A 210 25.99 -28.66 18.69
C GLU A 210 25.00 -29.23 19.70
N ASN A 211 24.13 -28.37 20.28
CA ASN A 211 23.14 -28.78 21.29
C ASN A 211 21.86 -29.37 20.70
N LEU A 212 21.46 -28.96 19.49
CA LEU A 212 20.20 -29.36 18.89
C LEU A 212 20.34 -29.57 17.38
N ASP A 213 20.19 -30.82 16.95
CA ASP A 213 20.14 -31.18 15.54
C ASP A 213 18.69 -31.24 15.03
N CYS A 214 18.38 -30.34 14.09
CA CYS A 214 17.10 -30.26 13.39
C CYS A 214 17.22 -30.69 11.92
N SER A 215 18.34 -31.30 11.51
CA SER A 215 18.61 -31.66 10.11
C SER A 215 17.57 -32.60 9.51
N GLN A 216 17.13 -33.58 10.29
CA GLN A 216 16.18 -34.62 9.89
C GLN A 216 14.70 -34.22 9.99
N LEU A 217 14.40 -33.13 10.70
CA LEU A 217 13.01 -32.68 10.94
C LEU A 217 12.53 -31.76 9.82
N SER A 218 11.29 -31.85 9.40
CA SER A 218 10.67 -30.86 8.51
C SER A 218 10.55 -29.49 9.20
N ASN A 219 10.33 -28.44 8.40
CA ASN A 219 10.14 -27.08 8.93
C ASN A 219 8.94 -26.98 9.89
N ASP A 220 7.90 -27.78 9.64
CA ASP A 220 6.68 -27.79 10.43
C ASP A 220 6.90 -28.54 11.75
N GLU A 221 7.60 -29.69 11.73
CA GLU A 221 8.02 -30.42 12.94
C GLU A 221 8.90 -29.56 13.84
N VAL A 222 9.88 -28.84 13.27
CA VAL A 222 10.70 -27.90 14.06
C VAL A 222 9.83 -26.83 14.73
N SER A 223 8.85 -26.30 14.00
CA SER A 223 7.96 -25.26 14.53
C SER A 223 7.02 -25.78 15.62
N SER A 224 6.45 -26.96 15.44
CA SER A 224 5.51 -27.58 16.38
C SER A 224 6.21 -28.06 17.65
N GLN A 225 7.37 -28.71 17.51
CA GLN A 225 8.11 -29.32 18.62
C GLN A 225 8.80 -28.27 19.50
N TYR A 226 9.53 -27.31 18.90
CA TYR A 226 10.38 -26.38 19.64
C TYR A 226 9.76 -25.00 19.83
N GLY A 227 8.77 -24.64 19.00
CA GLY A 227 8.06 -23.36 19.07
C GLY A 227 7.49 -23.02 20.45
N PRO A 228 6.71 -23.92 21.09
CA PRO A 228 6.11 -23.65 22.40
C PRO A 228 7.12 -23.33 23.50
N VAL A 229 8.28 -24.01 23.50
CA VAL A 229 9.33 -23.83 24.51
C VAL A 229 9.94 -22.43 24.42
N VAL A 230 10.34 -22.01 23.21
CA VAL A 230 10.98 -20.69 23.01
C VAL A 230 9.98 -19.55 23.20
N ARG A 231 8.71 -19.75 22.82
CA ARG A 231 7.60 -18.84 23.11
C ARG A 231 7.45 -18.60 24.62
N LYS A 232 7.35 -19.67 25.41
CA LYS A 232 7.23 -19.56 26.86
C LYS A 232 8.45 -18.85 27.47
N LEU A 233 9.65 -19.19 27.02
CA LEU A 233 10.87 -18.54 27.47
C LEU A 233 10.90 -17.04 27.13
N ALA A 234 10.49 -16.66 25.92
CA ALA A 234 10.41 -15.27 25.49
C ALA A 234 9.50 -14.45 26.40
N ASP A 235 8.32 -14.97 26.72
CA ASP A 235 7.37 -14.32 27.62
C ASP A 235 7.95 -14.11 29.02
N GLN A 236 8.66 -15.12 29.54
CA GLN A 236 9.27 -15.07 30.88
C GLN A 236 10.46 -14.11 30.93
N GLN A 237 11.30 -14.09 29.89
CA GLN A 237 12.54 -13.36 29.90
C GLN A 237 12.41 -11.92 29.41
N LEU A 238 11.32 -11.56 28.71
CA LEU A 238 11.18 -10.25 28.07
C LEU A 238 9.93 -9.49 28.48
N GLY A 239 9.03 -10.10 29.26
CA GLY A 239 7.77 -9.49 29.68
C GLY A 239 7.92 -8.20 30.49
N ASP A 240 9.05 -8.05 31.19
CA ASP A 240 9.34 -6.84 31.99
C ASP A 240 9.63 -5.60 31.11
N TRP A 241 10.11 -5.81 29.88
CA TRP A 241 10.47 -4.74 28.95
C TRP A 241 9.46 -4.56 27.81
N ILE A 242 8.67 -5.59 27.53
CA ILE A 242 7.72 -5.61 26.42
C ILE A 242 6.37 -6.10 26.95
N ALA A 243 5.42 -5.18 27.04
CA ALA A 243 4.06 -5.50 27.43
C ALA A 243 3.40 -6.48 26.45
N LYS A 244 2.72 -7.51 26.95
CA LYS A 244 1.85 -8.34 26.11
C LYS A 244 0.57 -7.58 25.78
N ARG A 245 0.06 -7.76 24.55
CA ARG A 245 -1.24 -7.22 24.15
C ARG A 245 -2.41 -7.95 24.82
N SER A 246 -2.25 -9.26 25.05
CA SER A 246 -3.22 -10.10 25.75
C SER A 246 -2.54 -11.35 26.29
N GLU A 247 -3.17 -12.01 27.25
CA GLU A 247 -2.71 -13.29 27.81
C GLU A 247 -2.59 -14.42 26.77
N THR A 248 -3.32 -14.30 25.67
CA THR A 248 -3.35 -15.28 24.57
C THR A 248 -2.27 -15.06 23.51
N VAL A 249 -1.60 -13.90 23.52
CA VAL A 249 -0.57 -13.54 22.53
C VAL A 249 0.81 -13.66 23.13
N ASN A 250 1.71 -14.34 22.41
CA ASN A 250 3.08 -14.54 22.82
C ASN A 250 4.01 -13.49 22.21
N LEU A 251 5.04 -13.05 22.96
CA LEU A 251 5.99 -12.03 22.49
C LEU A 251 6.82 -12.48 21.30
N TYR A 252 7.15 -13.77 21.20
CA TYR A 252 8.08 -14.31 20.22
C TYR A 252 7.69 -14.04 18.77
N THR A 253 6.39 -14.09 18.45
CA THR A 253 5.91 -13.82 17.08
C THR A 253 6.26 -12.41 16.61
N HIS A 254 6.45 -11.48 17.54
CA HIS A 254 6.77 -10.08 17.27
C HIS A 254 8.27 -9.77 17.40
N LEU A 255 9.02 -10.54 18.21
CA LEU A 255 10.46 -10.38 18.40
C LEU A 255 11.24 -10.43 17.09
N SER A 256 11.00 -11.48 16.30
CA SER A 256 11.82 -11.78 15.12
C SER A 256 11.73 -10.72 14.02
N ARG A 257 10.73 -9.85 13.96
CA ARG A 257 10.64 -8.88 12.84
C ARG A 257 10.17 -7.50 13.22
N CYS A 258 9.25 -7.38 14.17
CA CYS A 258 8.76 -6.07 14.62
C CYS A 258 9.82 -5.39 15.49
N ILE A 259 10.16 -6.03 16.61
CA ILE A 259 11.03 -5.44 17.63
C ILE A 259 12.46 -5.29 17.10
N TYR A 260 13.04 -6.37 16.56
CA TYR A 260 14.36 -6.31 15.91
C TYR A 260 14.42 -5.21 14.84
N GLY A 261 13.38 -5.10 13.99
CA GLY A 261 13.32 -4.09 12.94
C GLY A 261 13.37 -2.67 13.49
N ARG A 262 12.61 -2.39 14.57
CA ARG A 262 12.62 -1.09 15.25
C ARG A 262 13.95 -0.77 15.92
N LEU A 263 14.55 -1.74 16.60
CA LEU A 263 15.87 -1.57 17.21
C LEU A 263 16.92 -1.28 16.12
N CYS A 264 16.89 -1.99 15.00
CA CYS A 264 17.81 -1.72 13.89
C CYS A 264 17.58 -0.35 13.24
N VAL A 265 16.34 0.16 13.22
CA VAL A 265 16.07 1.54 12.76
C VAL A 265 16.70 2.55 13.72
N LEU A 266 16.51 2.39 15.02
CA LEU A 266 17.11 3.25 16.04
C LEU A 266 18.64 3.25 15.95
N TYR A 267 19.27 2.08 15.88
CA TYR A 267 20.72 1.96 15.99
C TYR A 267 21.49 2.14 14.68
N PHE A 268 20.95 1.66 13.55
CA PHE A 268 21.74 1.44 12.34
C PHE A 268 21.16 2.09 11.07
N CYS A 269 19.91 2.58 11.08
CA CYS A 269 19.31 3.18 9.89
C CYS A 269 19.91 4.56 9.58
N PRO A 270 20.42 4.79 8.36
CA PRO A 270 20.90 6.11 7.96
C PRO A 270 19.79 7.17 8.09
N PRO A 271 20.11 8.41 8.52
CA PRO A 271 19.10 9.46 8.74
C PRO A 271 18.25 9.79 7.50
N LYS A 272 18.84 9.66 6.31
CA LYS A 272 18.17 9.95 5.02
C LYS A 272 17.38 8.76 4.47
N THR A 273 17.48 7.58 5.08
CA THR A 273 16.77 6.39 4.62
C THR A 273 15.38 6.32 5.27
N PHE A 274 14.37 6.02 4.47
CA PHE A 274 13.02 5.74 4.97
C PHE A 274 13.02 4.43 5.77
N ASP A 275 12.45 4.46 6.98
CA ASP A 275 12.47 3.35 7.94
C ASP A 275 11.83 2.08 7.38
N LEU A 276 10.71 2.20 6.66
CA LEU A 276 10.04 1.05 6.04
C LEU A 276 10.91 0.39 4.97
N HIS A 277 11.68 1.19 4.23
CA HIS A 277 12.61 0.70 3.21
C HIS A 277 13.80 -0.01 3.85
N TYR A 278 14.35 0.57 4.93
CA TYR A 278 15.42 -0.04 5.72
C TYR A 278 14.98 -1.41 6.27
N MET A 279 13.81 -1.46 6.91
CA MET A 279 13.23 -2.69 7.45
C MET A 279 12.97 -3.74 6.36
N ALA A 280 12.41 -3.34 5.22
CA ALA A 280 12.17 -4.27 4.10
C ALA A 280 13.47 -4.93 3.61
N THR A 281 14.56 -4.15 3.55
CA THR A 281 15.89 -4.62 3.15
C THR A 281 16.43 -5.66 4.12
N ILE A 282 16.52 -5.34 5.42
CA ILE A 282 17.10 -6.27 6.41
C ILE A 282 16.21 -7.50 6.68
N LEU A 283 14.90 -7.39 6.47
CA LEU A 283 13.96 -8.49 6.70
C LEU A 283 13.86 -9.49 5.54
N GLY A 284 14.51 -9.20 4.40
CA GLY A 284 14.53 -10.11 3.26
C GLY A 284 13.33 -9.98 2.34
N HIS A 285 12.64 -8.84 2.33
CA HIS A 285 11.51 -8.62 1.44
C HIS A 285 12.00 -8.16 0.05
N PHE A 286 12.99 -8.83 -0.56
CA PHE A 286 13.66 -8.41 -1.79
C PHE A 286 12.87 -8.64 -3.09
N TRP A 287 11.68 -9.23 -3.02
CA TRP A 287 10.75 -9.42 -4.15
C TRP A 287 10.39 -8.11 -4.88
N TYR A 288 10.80 -6.95 -4.35
CA TYR A 288 10.61 -5.61 -4.91
C TYR A 288 11.69 -5.17 -5.90
N PHE A 289 12.88 -5.76 -5.85
CA PHE A 289 14.04 -5.19 -6.57
C PHE A 289 14.16 -5.71 -8.01
N ASP A 290 13.85 -6.98 -8.26
CA ASP A 290 13.90 -7.61 -9.60
C ASP A 290 12.54 -7.68 -10.32
N GLU A 291 11.46 -7.25 -9.67
CA GLU A 291 10.11 -7.33 -10.23
C GLU A 291 9.86 -6.13 -11.18
N LYS A 292 9.67 -6.44 -12.47
CA LYS A 292 9.41 -5.45 -13.53
C LYS A 292 7.98 -4.90 -13.49
N ASP A 293 7.06 -5.56 -12.79
CA ASP A 293 5.67 -5.15 -12.63
C ASP A 293 5.51 -4.16 -11.45
N GLU A 294 5.15 -2.93 -11.79
CA GLU A 294 4.99 -1.80 -10.88
C GLU A 294 3.89 -2.04 -9.83
N LYS A 295 2.87 -2.87 -10.13
CA LYS A 295 1.82 -3.25 -9.16
C LYS A 295 2.31 -4.24 -8.11
N ARG A 296 3.28 -5.09 -8.44
CA ARG A 296 3.87 -6.08 -7.52
C ARG A 296 5.01 -5.50 -6.68
N ARG A 297 5.64 -4.42 -7.15
CA ARG A 297 6.62 -3.61 -6.40
C ARG A 297 6.02 -2.96 -5.14
N GLN A 298 4.71 -2.74 -5.12
CA GLN A 298 3.98 -2.06 -4.02
C GLN A 298 3.67 -2.95 -2.80
N ASN A 299 4.37 -4.08 -2.61
CA ASN A 299 4.14 -4.94 -1.44
C ASN A 299 4.85 -4.46 -0.15
N LEU A 300 5.16 -3.15 -0.03
CA LEU A 300 5.47 -2.48 1.24
C LEU A 300 4.46 -2.83 2.35
N GLN A 301 3.23 -3.18 1.97
CA GLN A 301 2.18 -3.71 2.83
C GLN A 301 2.63 -4.88 3.71
N SER A 302 3.46 -5.79 3.20
CA SER A 302 3.97 -6.91 4.01
C SER A 302 4.87 -6.42 5.14
N THR A 303 5.60 -5.32 4.94
CA THR A 303 6.44 -4.71 5.97
C THR A 303 5.61 -3.91 6.99
N LEU A 304 4.45 -3.37 6.60
CA LEU A 304 3.55 -2.65 7.51
C LEU A 304 3.05 -3.55 8.65
N HIS A 305 2.92 -4.86 8.43
CA HIS A 305 2.59 -5.83 9.50
C HIS A 305 3.61 -5.86 10.65
N TYR A 306 4.80 -5.28 10.46
CA TYR A 306 5.84 -5.20 11.50
C TYR A 306 5.86 -3.86 12.24
N TYR A 307 4.96 -2.92 11.93
CA TYR A 307 4.82 -1.60 12.59
C TYR A 307 3.99 -1.67 13.88
N ASP A 308 4.01 -2.82 14.55
CA ASP A 308 3.25 -3.09 15.77
C ASP A 308 3.86 -2.41 17.02
N TYR A 309 5.14 -2.06 16.95
CA TYR A 309 5.91 -1.44 18.03
C TYR A 309 6.53 -0.12 17.60
N VAL A 310 6.80 0.76 18.56
CA VAL A 310 7.56 2.00 18.42
C VAL A 310 8.57 2.14 19.57
N ILE A 311 9.65 2.88 19.36
CA ILE A 311 10.60 3.21 20.42
C ILE A 311 10.05 4.38 21.23
N GLY A 312 10.02 4.24 22.56
CA GLY A 312 9.64 5.31 23.48
C GLY A 312 10.84 6.17 23.90
N ASP A 313 10.60 7.44 24.20
CA ASP A 313 11.60 8.38 24.71
C ASP A 313 11.73 8.37 26.25
N SER A 314 11.21 7.34 26.91
CA SER A 314 11.05 7.20 28.38
C SER A 314 10.06 8.19 29.05
N HIS A 315 9.51 9.16 28.30
CA HIS A 315 8.52 10.14 28.79
C HIS A 315 7.12 9.88 28.22
N GLY A 316 6.93 8.74 27.57
CA GLY A 316 5.67 8.33 26.95
C GLY A 316 5.50 8.83 25.51
N ASN A 317 6.47 9.54 24.92
CA ASN A 317 6.44 9.91 23.51
C ASN A 317 7.26 8.94 22.66
N VAL A 318 7.14 9.07 21.34
CA VAL A 318 7.90 8.27 20.38
C VAL A 318 9.28 8.89 20.16
N ASP A 319 10.33 8.08 20.29
CA ASP A 319 11.70 8.45 19.90
C ASP A 319 11.84 8.36 18.36
N GLY A 320 12.01 9.51 17.72
CA GLY A 320 12.17 9.63 16.26
C GLY A 320 13.61 9.48 15.76
N ARG A 321 14.60 9.32 16.65
CA ARG A 321 16.01 9.21 16.27
C ARG A 321 16.29 7.93 15.47
N ARG A 322 17.30 8.00 14.61
CA ARG A 322 17.71 6.90 13.72
C ARG A 322 19.22 6.84 13.60
N GLY A 323 19.76 5.64 13.48
CA GLY A 323 21.18 5.43 13.26
C GLY A 323 22.07 5.93 14.39
N ILE A 324 21.63 5.91 15.65
CA ILE A 324 22.35 6.54 16.76
C ILE A 324 23.74 5.94 17.02
N ARG A 325 23.99 4.71 16.54
CA ARG A 325 25.30 4.05 16.64
C ARG A 325 26.16 4.21 15.39
N LEU A 326 25.64 4.85 14.33
CA LEU A 326 26.42 5.12 13.13
C LEU A 326 27.56 6.07 13.47
N GLY A 327 28.80 5.64 13.19
CA GLY A 327 30.02 6.36 13.56
C GLY A 327 30.77 5.74 14.74
N GLU A 328 30.17 4.80 15.47
CA GLU A 328 30.89 3.96 16.43
C GLU A 328 31.88 3.03 15.71
N PRO A 329 32.99 2.64 16.37
CA PRO A 329 33.94 1.68 15.80
C PRO A 329 33.26 0.37 15.39
N GLY A 330 33.41 0.00 14.11
CA GLY A 330 32.86 -1.25 13.55
C GLY A 330 31.38 -1.20 13.18
N VAL A 331 30.66 -0.11 13.48
CA VAL A 331 29.26 0.08 13.06
C VAL A 331 29.22 0.86 11.75
N VAL A 332 28.72 0.21 10.70
CA VAL A 332 28.69 0.76 9.34
C VAL A 332 27.33 0.55 8.68
N VAL A 333 26.98 1.43 7.73
CA VAL A 333 25.75 1.30 6.94
C VAL A 333 25.82 0.00 6.11
N ILE A 334 24.72 -0.74 5.96
CA ILE A 334 24.75 -1.96 5.12
C ILE A 334 25.05 -1.64 3.65
N ASP A 335 25.75 -2.53 2.97
CA ASP A 335 26.20 -2.37 1.58
C ASP A 335 25.03 -2.17 0.62
N ALA A 336 23.89 -2.85 0.87
CA ALA A 336 22.71 -2.69 0.02
C ALA A 336 22.26 -1.22 -0.08
N LEU A 337 22.43 -0.44 0.99
CA LEU A 337 22.08 0.99 1.02
C LEU A 337 23.25 1.86 0.56
N ARG A 338 24.50 1.52 0.94
CA ARG A 338 25.69 2.23 0.42
C ARG A 338 25.81 2.12 -1.08
N GLN A 339 25.63 0.94 -1.66
CA GLN A 339 25.69 0.72 -3.10
C GLN A 339 24.58 1.47 -3.82
N GLN A 340 23.40 1.65 -3.22
CA GLN A 340 22.35 2.49 -3.80
C GLN A 340 22.71 3.98 -3.73
N GLU A 341 23.23 4.46 -2.61
CA GLU A 341 23.74 5.83 -2.48
C GLU A 341 24.90 6.09 -3.42
N GLU A 342 25.87 5.17 -3.52
CA GLU A 342 26.99 5.20 -4.44
C GLU A 342 26.57 5.02 -5.88
N THR A 343 25.55 4.22 -6.20
CA THR A 343 25.05 4.08 -7.58
C THR A 343 24.28 5.33 -7.97
N GLN A 344 23.54 5.95 -7.05
CA GLN A 344 22.90 7.24 -7.28
C GLN A 344 23.94 8.36 -7.37
N MET A 345 24.97 8.35 -6.54
CA MET A 345 26.10 9.27 -6.58
C MET A 345 26.96 9.04 -7.81
N LYS A 346 27.25 7.81 -8.24
CA LYS A 346 27.95 7.46 -9.49
C LYS A 346 27.07 7.67 -10.70
N LYS A 347 25.74 7.63 -10.62
CA LYS A 347 24.84 8.09 -11.70
C LYS A 347 24.80 9.61 -11.78
N ARG A 348 24.84 10.31 -10.64
CA ARG A 348 24.95 11.77 -10.55
C ARG A 348 26.34 12.26 -10.94
N SER A 349 27.40 11.53 -10.58
CA SER A 349 28.80 11.81 -10.90
C SER A 349 29.15 11.30 -12.28
N LYS A 350 28.65 10.17 -12.78
CA LYS A 350 28.71 9.88 -14.23
C LYS A 350 27.95 10.93 -15.02
N ARG A 351 26.79 11.42 -14.56
CA ARG A 351 26.15 12.59 -15.20
C ARG A 351 26.94 13.90 -15.06
N ALA A 352 27.91 13.99 -14.15
CA ALA A 352 28.68 15.21 -13.90
C ALA A 352 30.15 15.12 -14.42
N ASP A 353 30.71 13.92 -14.54
CA ASP A 353 32.04 13.55 -15.06
C ASP A 353 31.97 13.04 -16.50
N GLU A 354 30.80 12.58 -16.98
CA GLU A 354 30.50 12.61 -18.42
C GLU A 354 30.28 14.09 -18.80
N ARG A 355 31.37 14.79 -19.12
CA ARG A 355 31.25 15.87 -20.10
C ARG A 355 30.69 15.25 -21.38
N PRO A 356 29.76 15.92 -22.08
CA PRO A 356 28.87 15.30 -23.05
C PRO A 356 29.67 14.46 -24.04
N LEU A 357 29.18 13.25 -24.30
CA LEU A 357 29.74 12.27 -25.23
C LEU A 357 30.34 12.96 -26.47
N VAL A 358 31.67 13.10 -26.50
CA VAL A 358 32.42 13.20 -27.76
C VAL A 358 32.58 11.77 -28.25
N THR A 359 31.57 11.29 -28.97
CA THR A 359 31.75 10.16 -29.88
C THR A 359 32.78 10.58 -30.92
N GLN A 360 33.92 9.88 -30.99
CA GLN A 360 34.75 9.98 -32.19
C GLN A 360 33.89 9.47 -33.34
N ALA A 361 33.53 10.41 -34.22
CA ALA A 361 32.73 10.12 -35.39
C ALA A 361 33.42 9.02 -36.20
N PRO A 362 32.68 8.07 -36.79
CA PRO A 362 33.22 7.29 -37.90
C PRO A 362 33.77 8.30 -38.91
N LYS A 363 34.96 8.01 -39.49
CA LYS A 363 35.54 8.83 -40.56
C LYS A 363 34.62 8.80 -41.77
N SER A 364 33.56 9.57 -41.72
CA SER A 364 32.67 9.85 -42.83
C SER A 364 33.17 11.18 -43.37
N HIS A 365 33.75 11.13 -44.57
CA HIS A 365 34.04 12.34 -45.33
C HIS A 365 32.70 13.05 -45.58
N SER A 366 32.47 14.16 -44.88
CA SER A 366 31.36 15.05 -45.18
C SER A 366 31.53 15.57 -46.61
N LEU A 367 30.50 15.39 -47.44
CA LEU A 367 30.42 15.91 -48.82
C LEU A 367 30.53 17.44 -48.87
N VAL A 368 30.34 18.13 -47.74
CA VAL A 368 30.39 19.58 -47.63
C VAL A 368 31.59 19.99 -46.78
N ARG A 369 32.54 20.70 -47.41
CA ARG A 369 33.70 21.31 -46.74
C ARG A 369 33.25 22.58 -46.01
N CYS A 370 33.09 22.49 -44.69
CA CYS A 370 32.93 23.68 -43.85
C CYS A 370 34.29 24.37 -43.70
N THR A 371 34.36 25.69 -43.95
CA THR A 371 35.62 26.42 -43.75
C THR A 371 35.91 26.55 -42.24
N PRO A 372 37.19 26.66 -41.84
CA PRO A 372 37.53 26.88 -40.43
C PRO A 372 36.90 28.15 -39.83
N GLY A 373 36.61 29.15 -40.66
CA GLY A 373 35.92 30.37 -40.26
C GLY A 373 34.46 30.13 -39.92
N ASP A 374 33.74 29.39 -40.76
CA ASP A 374 32.32 29.08 -40.54
C ASP A 374 32.14 28.18 -39.31
N ARG A 375 33.07 27.25 -39.10
CA ARG A 375 33.06 26.40 -37.91
C ARG A 375 33.22 27.21 -36.63
N LYS A 376 34.14 28.18 -36.61
CA LYS A 376 34.33 29.08 -35.45
C LYS A 376 33.07 29.91 -35.16
N ARG A 377 32.39 30.40 -36.19
CA ARG A 377 31.13 31.15 -36.03
C ARG A 377 30.03 30.26 -35.47
N PHE A 378 29.87 29.06 -36.00
CA PHE A 378 28.89 28.08 -35.53
C PHE A 378 29.10 27.72 -34.05
N ASP A 379 30.33 27.45 -33.64
CA ASP A 379 30.67 27.12 -32.25
C ASP A 379 30.49 28.33 -31.30
N ALA A 380 30.67 29.56 -31.80
CA ALA A 380 30.42 30.78 -31.02
C ALA A 380 28.92 30.99 -30.73
N VAL A 381 28.04 30.68 -31.70
CA VAL A 381 26.58 30.73 -31.51
C VAL A 381 26.13 29.72 -30.44
N GLY A 382 26.68 28.50 -30.46
CA GLY A 382 26.41 27.51 -29.41
C GLY A 382 26.80 27.99 -28.02
N LYS A 383 27.99 28.58 -27.88
CA LYS A 383 28.46 29.15 -26.61
C LYS A 383 27.56 30.27 -26.11
N GLN A 384 27.15 31.20 -26.99
CA GLN A 384 26.27 32.31 -26.60
C GLN A 384 24.90 31.82 -26.10
N ARG A 385 24.42 30.68 -26.62
CA ARG A 385 23.12 30.09 -26.26
C ARG A 385 23.21 29.05 -25.16
N ALA A 386 24.41 28.79 -24.64
CA ALA A 386 24.71 27.68 -23.73
C ALA A 386 24.26 26.29 -24.28
N ILE A 387 24.16 26.14 -25.61
CA ILE A 387 23.84 24.87 -26.27
C ILE A 387 25.16 24.27 -26.75
N THR A 388 25.45 23.05 -26.29
CA THR A 388 26.70 22.34 -26.63
C THR A 388 26.52 21.27 -27.70
N ASP A 389 25.28 20.80 -27.92
CA ASP A 389 24.97 19.83 -28.96
C ASP A 389 24.79 20.49 -30.34
N GLN A 390 25.48 19.97 -31.35
CA GLN A 390 25.55 20.61 -32.67
C GLN A 390 24.26 20.49 -33.46
N GLN A 391 23.50 19.40 -33.26
CA GLN A 391 22.21 19.22 -33.92
C GLN A 391 21.16 20.15 -33.31
N GLN A 392 21.21 20.37 -31.99
CA GLN A 392 20.37 21.36 -31.31
C GLN A 392 20.74 22.80 -31.67
N ILE A 393 22.03 23.13 -31.84
CA ILE A 393 22.43 24.45 -32.37
C ILE A 393 21.87 24.63 -33.78
N PHE A 394 21.98 23.61 -34.63
CA PHE A 394 21.50 23.69 -36.00
C PHE A 394 19.97 23.79 -36.06
N ALA A 395 19.25 22.99 -35.28
CA ALA A 395 17.79 23.05 -35.15
C ALA A 395 17.36 24.42 -34.61
N ALA A 396 17.98 24.94 -33.55
CA ALA A 396 17.65 26.24 -33.00
C ALA A 396 17.93 27.39 -33.98
N VAL A 397 19.03 27.32 -34.75
CA VAL A 397 19.34 28.32 -35.78
C VAL A 397 18.39 28.22 -36.96
N LEU A 398 17.96 27.02 -37.36
CA LEU A 398 16.96 26.83 -38.41
C LEU A 398 15.57 27.27 -37.96
N ASP A 399 15.18 26.97 -36.72
CA ASP A 399 13.90 27.38 -36.15
C ASP A 399 13.86 28.90 -36.05
N GLU A 400 14.94 29.54 -35.61
CA GLU A 400 15.04 31.00 -35.61
C GLU A 400 15.11 31.60 -37.00
N GLN A 401 15.76 30.95 -37.97
CA GLN A 401 15.73 31.38 -39.35
C GLN A 401 14.30 31.30 -39.90
N ALA A 402 13.57 30.21 -39.62
CA ALA A 402 12.19 30.05 -40.00
C ALA A 402 11.30 31.11 -39.34
N LEU A 403 11.55 31.42 -38.07
CA LEU A 403 10.84 32.46 -37.32
C LEU A 403 11.18 33.86 -37.86
N PHE A 404 12.44 34.12 -38.20
CA PHE A 404 12.89 35.38 -38.81
C PHE A 404 12.29 35.55 -40.21
N GLN A 405 12.21 34.47 -41.00
CA GLN A 405 11.59 34.49 -42.32
C GLN A 405 10.07 34.71 -42.21
N GLN A 406 9.38 34.05 -41.27
CA GLN A 406 7.97 34.31 -40.99
C GLN A 406 7.73 35.74 -40.52
N MET A 407 8.58 36.27 -39.64
CA MET A 407 8.53 37.67 -39.23
C MET A 407 8.76 38.63 -40.39
N GLN A 408 9.71 38.32 -41.28
CA GLN A 408 9.98 39.11 -42.46
C GLN A 408 8.80 39.10 -43.42
N ASP A 409 8.19 37.95 -43.68
CA ASP A 409 7.02 37.83 -44.56
C ASP A 409 5.81 38.59 -44.00
N LEU A 410 5.58 38.51 -42.68
CA LEU A 410 4.50 39.22 -41.99
C LEU A 410 4.73 40.74 -41.95
N LEU A 411 5.98 41.18 -41.77
CA LEU A 411 6.34 42.60 -41.64
C LEU A 411 6.72 43.24 -42.99
N GLN A 412 6.80 42.47 -44.08
CA GLN A 412 7.15 42.92 -45.43
C GLN A 412 6.41 44.20 -45.87
N PRO A 413 5.07 44.35 -45.66
CA PRO A 413 4.36 45.55 -46.07
C PRO A 413 4.79 46.79 -45.26
N LEU A 414 5.06 46.59 -43.96
CA LEU A 414 5.51 47.63 -43.03
C LEU A 414 6.98 47.99 -43.26
N MET A 415 7.81 47.03 -43.66
CA MET A 415 9.20 47.25 -44.04
C MET A 415 9.30 48.19 -45.24
N GLN A 416 8.43 48.00 -46.25
CA GLN A 416 8.34 48.85 -47.44
C GLN A 416 7.85 50.26 -47.10
N SER A 417 6.86 50.39 -46.22
CA SER A 417 6.32 51.71 -45.84
C SER A 417 7.25 52.52 -44.93
N LEU A 418 8.00 51.84 -44.04
CA LEU A 418 8.94 52.46 -43.10
C LEU A 418 10.38 52.54 -43.64
N GLY A 419 10.65 52.02 -44.84
CA GLY A 419 11.98 52.03 -45.46
C GLY A 419 13.04 51.26 -44.68
N THR A 420 12.64 50.21 -43.94
CA THR A 420 13.54 49.46 -43.06
C THR A 420 14.06 48.19 -43.72
N SER A 421 15.31 47.81 -43.40
CA SER A 421 16.02 46.73 -44.10
C SER A 421 15.84 45.33 -43.51
N GLY A 422 15.13 45.21 -42.39
CA GLY A 422 14.85 43.92 -41.75
C GLY A 422 13.82 44.02 -40.62
N PRO A 423 13.18 42.89 -40.25
CA PRO A 423 12.03 42.86 -39.33
C PRO A 423 12.34 43.43 -37.93
N ILE A 424 13.56 43.26 -37.43
CA ILE A 424 13.98 43.82 -36.13
C ILE A 424 14.05 45.36 -36.17
N GLN A 425 14.56 45.95 -37.25
CA GLN A 425 14.58 47.42 -37.40
C GLN A 425 13.17 47.99 -37.55
N THR A 426 12.27 47.26 -38.22
CA THR A 426 10.85 47.64 -38.34
C THR A 426 10.15 47.64 -36.99
N LEU A 427 10.39 46.61 -36.16
CA LEU A 427 9.84 46.53 -34.81
C LEU A 427 10.43 47.60 -33.88
N GLN A 428 11.72 47.90 -33.98
CA GLN A 428 12.35 48.97 -33.22
C GLN A 428 11.81 50.35 -33.61
N ALA A 429 11.54 50.59 -34.91
CA ALA A 429 10.89 51.82 -35.38
C ALA A 429 9.44 51.94 -34.87
N LEU A 430 8.71 50.82 -34.79
CA LEU A 430 7.36 50.77 -34.22
C LEU A 430 7.32 50.96 -32.71
N LEU A 431 8.30 50.40 -31.99
CA LEU A 431 8.44 50.55 -30.54
C LEU A 431 8.90 51.97 -30.17
N ALA A 432 9.80 52.56 -30.95
CA ALA A 432 10.18 53.96 -30.79
C ALA A 432 9.02 54.93 -31.05
N ALA A 433 7.98 54.50 -31.76
CA ALA A 433 6.75 55.26 -32.01
C ALA A 433 5.68 55.12 -30.90
N ARG A 434 5.91 54.34 -29.82
CA ARG A 434 4.97 54.20 -28.68
C ARG A 434 5.64 54.49 -27.33
N THR A 435 5.07 55.45 -26.59
CA THR A 435 5.40 55.93 -25.23
C THR A 435 5.27 54.84 -24.12
N PRO A 436 5.80 55.07 -22.89
CA PRO A 436 6.29 54.01 -21.98
C PRO A 436 5.23 53.36 -21.06
N HIS A 437 5.39 52.03 -20.89
CA HIS A 437 4.94 51.04 -19.88
C HIS A 437 3.83 51.32 -18.81
N ASN A 438 3.55 52.53 -18.35
CA ASN A 438 2.66 52.74 -17.18
C ASN A 438 1.16 52.66 -17.48
N GLU A 439 0.70 53.05 -18.67
CA GLU A 439 -0.73 53.04 -19.00
C GLU A 439 -1.27 51.61 -19.27
N ALA A 440 -0.43 50.69 -19.74
CA ALA A 440 -0.82 49.33 -20.06
C ALA A 440 -1.15 48.50 -18.80
N SER A 441 -0.41 48.70 -17.71
CA SER A 441 -0.70 48.05 -16.43
C SER A 441 -2.03 48.51 -15.85
N HIS A 442 -2.31 49.82 -15.94
CA HIS A 442 -3.53 50.42 -15.42
C HIS A 442 -4.78 49.96 -16.17
N GLY A 443 -4.71 49.86 -17.51
CA GLY A 443 -5.82 49.32 -18.32
C GLY A 443 -6.00 47.80 -18.18
N PHE A 444 -4.96 47.06 -17.82
CA PHE A 444 -5.05 45.62 -17.54
C PHE A 444 -5.73 45.35 -16.20
N GLU A 445 -5.35 46.11 -15.17
CA GLU A 445 -5.92 46.02 -13.83
C GLU A 445 -7.39 46.44 -13.79
N GLU A 446 -7.77 47.51 -14.50
CA GLU A 446 -9.17 47.96 -14.57
C GLU A 446 -10.08 46.93 -15.26
N ARG A 447 -9.54 46.17 -16.23
CA ARG A 447 -10.31 45.20 -17.01
C ARG A 447 -10.41 43.82 -16.37
N TRP A 448 -9.36 43.38 -15.67
CA TRP A 448 -9.25 42.01 -15.16
C TRP A 448 -9.12 41.93 -13.63
N GLY A 449 -9.05 43.07 -12.93
CA GLY A 449 -8.99 43.17 -11.48
C GLY A 449 -7.68 42.65 -10.86
N VAL A 450 -6.65 42.45 -11.68
CA VAL A 450 -5.35 41.88 -11.29
C VAL A 450 -4.26 42.67 -12.03
N SER A 451 -3.24 43.12 -11.30
CA SER A 451 -2.13 43.87 -11.89
C SER A 451 -1.14 42.93 -12.61
N LEU A 452 -0.34 43.46 -13.53
CA LEU A 452 0.71 42.65 -14.18
C LEU A 452 1.75 42.15 -13.17
N SER A 453 2.01 42.91 -12.10
CA SER A 453 2.88 42.50 -11.00
C SER A 453 2.35 41.31 -10.20
N ASP A 454 1.02 41.18 -10.05
CA ASP A 454 0.43 40.02 -9.35
C ASP A 454 0.55 38.74 -10.18
N VAL A 455 0.49 38.87 -11.51
CA VAL A 455 0.72 37.75 -12.43
C VAL A 455 2.17 37.30 -12.37
N ASP A 456 3.12 38.25 -12.35
CA ASP A 456 4.55 37.93 -12.20
C ASP A 456 4.85 37.22 -10.87
N ALA A 457 4.27 37.69 -9.75
CA ALA A 457 4.42 37.04 -8.44
C ALA A 457 3.87 35.60 -8.42
N LEU A 458 2.78 35.33 -9.15
CA LEU A 458 2.24 33.98 -9.32
C LEU A 458 3.19 33.06 -10.10
N PHE A 459 3.86 33.59 -11.11
CA PHE A 459 4.84 32.85 -11.91
C PHE A 459 6.10 32.57 -11.11
N GLU A 460 6.62 33.53 -10.36
CA GLU A 460 7.76 33.36 -9.46
C GLU A 460 7.49 32.31 -8.39
N LYS A 461 6.29 32.34 -7.79
CA LYS A 461 5.89 31.33 -6.82
C LYS A 461 5.84 29.92 -7.42
N ALA A 462 5.31 29.78 -8.64
CA ALA A 462 5.28 28.49 -9.34
C ALA A 462 6.71 27.98 -9.63
N GLN A 463 7.65 28.87 -9.98
CA GLN A 463 9.05 28.50 -10.15
C GLN A 463 9.72 28.09 -8.83
N ALA A 464 9.44 28.81 -7.73
CA ALA A 464 9.95 28.47 -6.40
C ALA A 464 9.46 27.09 -5.92
N ASP A 465 8.24 26.71 -6.31
CA ASP A 465 7.67 25.37 -6.06
C ASP A 465 8.20 24.29 -7.03
N GLY A 466 9.25 24.60 -7.80
CA GLY A 466 9.93 23.68 -8.71
C GLY A 466 9.15 23.39 -9.99
N LYS A 467 8.31 24.32 -10.46
CA LYS A 467 7.65 24.23 -11.77
C LYS A 467 8.46 25.00 -12.80
N ASP A 468 9.26 24.27 -13.58
CA ASP A 468 10.17 24.83 -14.60
C ASP A 468 9.45 25.58 -15.74
N SER A 469 8.13 25.40 -15.90
CA SER A 469 7.29 26.15 -16.84
C SER A 469 5.95 26.54 -16.19
N PRO A 470 5.89 27.72 -15.53
CA PRO A 470 4.69 28.21 -14.84
C PRO A 470 3.45 28.33 -15.73
N LEU A 471 3.63 28.81 -16.97
CA LEU A 471 2.52 28.97 -17.92
C LEU A 471 1.87 27.62 -18.25
N SER A 472 2.67 26.60 -18.59
CA SER A 472 2.16 25.25 -18.87
C SER A 472 1.50 24.63 -17.63
N PHE A 473 2.03 24.91 -16.44
CA PHE A 473 1.45 24.46 -15.17
C PHE A 473 0.07 25.08 -14.93
N PHE A 474 -0.09 26.39 -15.15
CA PHE A 474 -1.38 27.05 -15.01
C PHE A 474 -2.37 26.62 -16.10
N GLU A 475 -1.94 26.45 -17.35
CA GLU A 475 -2.78 25.92 -18.44
C GLU A 475 -3.28 24.49 -18.15
N GLN A 476 -2.40 23.61 -17.68
CA GLN A 476 -2.78 22.25 -17.29
C GLN A 476 -3.71 22.24 -16.07
N THR A 477 -3.48 23.14 -15.11
CA THR A 477 -4.34 23.27 -13.93
C THR A 477 -5.73 23.78 -14.30
N LEU A 478 -5.82 24.75 -15.21
CA LEU A 478 -7.08 25.27 -15.74
C LEU A 478 -7.81 24.20 -16.58
N ALA A 479 -7.12 23.51 -17.47
CA ALA A 479 -7.69 22.43 -18.28
C ALA A 479 -8.21 21.26 -17.40
N THR A 480 -7.51 20.96 -16.31
CA THR A 480 -7.93 19.96 -15.33
C THR A 480 -9.18 20.43 -14.59
N ARG A 481 -9.20 21.69 -14.13
CA ARG A 481 -10.36 22.32 -13.49
C ARG A 481 -11.59 22.33 -14.40
N ASP A 482 -11.42 22.61 -15.68
CA ASP A 482 -12.52 22.67 -16.65
C ASP A 482 -13.08 21.27 -16.96
N LYS A 483 -12.22 20.23 -17.01
CA LYS A 483 -12.68 18.83 -17.09
C LYS A 483 -13.44 18.40 -15.83
N PHE A 484 -12.99 18.79 -14.64
CA PHE A 484 -13.71 18.54 -13.39
C PHE A 484 -15.05 19.27 -13.34
N ARG A 485 -15.11 20.54 -13.78
CA ARG A 485 -16.34 21.33 -13.89
C ARG A 485 -17.31 20.73 -14.91
N ALA A 486 -16.83 20.34 -16.08
CA ALA A 486 -17.66 19.69 -17.11
C ALA A 486 -18.22 18.34 -16.63
N GLY A 487 -17.41 17.53 -15.94
CA GLY A 487 -17.85 16.27 -15.33
C GLY A 487 -18.86 16.48 -14.19
N ALA A 488 -18.68 17.52 -13.37
CA ALA A 488 -19.63 17.90 -12.32
C ALA A 488 -20.94 18.44 -12.90
N GLN A 489 -20.88 19.28 -13.94
CA GLN A 489 -22.05 19.82 -14.65
C GLN A 489 -22.85 18.72 -15.35
N LYS A 490 -22.22 17.77 -16.03
CA LYS A 490 -22.91 16.62 -16.64
C LYS A 490 -23.65 15.76 -15.60
N ARG A 491 -23.02 15.53 -14.44
CA ARG A 491 -23.68 14.82 -13.32
C ARG A 491 -24.82 15.64 -12.71
N ALA A 492 -24.63 16.95 -12.52
CA ALA A 492 -25.68 17.84 -12.02
C ALA A 492 -26.88 17.91 -12.97
N GLN A 493 -26.66 17.96 -14.28
CA GLN A 493 -27.72 17.91 -15.30
C GLN A 493 -28.47 16.58 -15.28
N HIS A 494 -27.75 15.45 -15.17
CA HIS A 494 -28.36 14.13 -15.06
C HIS A 494 -29.22 14.00 -13.78
N TYR A 495 -28.71 14.46 -12.64
CA TYR A 495 -29.41 14.39 -11.35
C TYR A 495 -30.59 15.37 -11.24
N SER A 496 -30.51 16.54 -11.88
CA SER A 496 -31.63 17.51 -11.92
C SER A 496 -32.85 16.98 -12.67
N ALA A 497 -32.69 15.99 -13.55
CA ALA A 497 -33.78 15.35 -14.30
C ALA A 497 -34.23 14.02 -13.66
N THR A 498 -33.60 13.59 -12.58
CA THR A 498 -33.91 12.31 -11.91
C THR A 498 -34.85 12.55 -10.73
N ASP A 499 -36.00 11.88 -10.72
CA ASP A 499 -36.86 11.84 -9.54
C ASP A 499 -36.35 10.78 -8.54
N PHE A 500 -35.69 11.23 -7.47
CA PHE A 500 -35.14 10.34 -6.45
C PHE A 500 -36.20 9.61 -5.63
N SER A 501 -37.43 10.13 -5.56
CA SER A 501 -38.52 9.52 -4.79
C SER A 501 -38.95 8.17 -5.36
N GLN A 502 -38.72 7.94 -6.65
CA GLN A 502 -39.13 6.71 -7.36
C GLN A 502 -38.04 5.64 -7.44
N LEU A 503 -36.82 5.93 -6.98
CA LEU A 503 -35.71 4.98 -7.07
C LEU A 503 -35.73 3.96 -5.92
N PRO A 504 -35.24 2.73 -6.12
CA PRO A 504 -34.99 1.79 -5.03
C PRO A 504 -33.98 2.33 -4.01
N PHE A 505 -34.14 1.98 -2.74
CA PHE A 505 -33.27 2.46 -1.66
C PHE A 505 -31.81 2.05 -1.87
N CYS A 506 -31.56 0.82 -2.32
CA CYS A 506 -30.22 0.32 -2.66
C CYS A 506 -29.53 1.14 -3.77
N GLN A 507 -30.31 1.70 -4.70
CA GLN A 507 -29.81 2.57 -5.76
C GLN A 507 -29.48 3.97 -5.22
N LEU A 508 -30.31 4.50 -4.32
CA LEU A 508 -30.03 5.77 -3.63
C LEU A 508 -28.74 5.71 -2.80
N GLU A 509 -28.39 4.55 -2.23
CA GLU A 509 -27.12 4.36 -1.51
C GLU A 509 -25.88 4.57 -2.39
N GLN A 510 -25.99 4.28 -3.70
CA GLN A 510 -24.89 4.40 -4.65
C GLN A 510 -24.76 5.83 -5.23
N ILE A 511 -25.78 6.67 -5.07
CA ILE A 511 -25.82 8.02 -5.64
C ILE A 511 -25.30 9.04 -4.62
N ARG A 512 -24.29 9.83 -5.04
CA ARG A 512 -23.64 10.85 -4.19
C ARG A 512 -24.28 12.25 -4.27
N ALA A 513 -25.46 12.37 -4.87
CA ALA A 513 -26.19 13.62 -5.00
C ALA A 513 -26.81 14.04 -3.64
N PRO A 514 -26.83 15.34 -3.29
CA PRO A 514 -27.47 15.85 -2.07
C PRO A 514 -28.95 15.45 -1.96
N GLU A 515 -29.68 15.51 -3.06
CA GLU A 515 -31.11 15.22 -3.14
C GLU A 515 -31.40 13.73 -2.87
N ALA A 516 -30.54 12.83 -3.39
CA ALA A 516 -30.59 11.41 -3.06
C ALA A 516 -30.27 11.14 -1.59
N ALA A 517 -29.39 11.94 -0.97
CA ALA A 517 -29.11 11.83 0.45
C ALA A 517 -30.29 12.32 1.31
N GLN A 518 -30.97 13.39 0.91
CA GLN A 518 -32.20 13.85 1.55
C GLN A 518 -33.31 12.80 1.47
N GLU A 519 -33.51 12.18 0.31
CA GLU A 519 -34.53 11.13 0.14
C GLU A 519 -34.22 9.89 1.00
N ARG A 520 -32.94 9.51 1.16
CA ARG A 520 -32.57 8.43 2.10
C ARG A 520 -32.96 8.76 3.54
N VAL A 521 -32.65 9.98 4.00
CA VAL A 521 -33.01 10.41 5.36
C VAL A 521 -34.53 10.43 5.53
N ARG A 522 -35.28 10.93 4.54
CA ARG A 522 -36.74 10.90 4.51
C ARG A 522 -37.26 9.46 4.72
N ARG A 523 -36.78 8.51 3.91
CA ARG A 523 -37.21 7.10 4.00
C ARG A 523 -36.84 6.44 5.33
N ILE A 524 -35.67 6.76 5.89
CA ILE A 524 -35.27 6.28 7.22
C ILE A 524 -36.26 6.76 8.28
N VAL A 525 -36.56 8.06 8.31
CA VAL A 525 -37.48 8.64 9.30
C VAL A 525 -38.89 8.06 9.14
N LEU A 526 -39.43 8.00 7.92
CA LEU A 526 -40.74 7.40 7.65
C LEU A 526 -40.82 5.93 8.06
N THR A 527 -39.75 5.16 7.83
CA THR A 527 -39.69 3.75 8.24
C THR A 527 -39.77 3.63 9.76
N ILE A 528 -39.04 4.47 10.50
CA ILE A 528 -39.09 4.48 11.97
C ILE A 528 -40.47 4.90 12.47
N MET A 529 -41.12 5.90 11.85
CA MET A 529 -42.48 6.30 12.22
C MET A 529 -43.50 5.17 11.99
N ARG A 530 -43.46 4.50 10.82
CA ARG A 530 -44.32 3.34 10.51
C ARG A 530 -44.09 2.18 11.47
N HIS A 531 -42.84 1.90 11.83
CA HIS A 531 -42.49 0.90 12.84
C HIS A 531 -43.11 1.28 14.20
N ASN A 532 -42.93 2.52 14.64
CA ASN A 532 -43.43 3.01 15.92
C ASN A 532 -44.95 2.89 16.07
N HIS A 533 -45.72 3.11 14.99
CA HIS A 533 -47.17 2.94 14.99
C HIS A 533 -47.62 1.48 15.18
N ARG A 534 -46.83 0.52 14.70
CA ARG A 534 -47.15 -0.93 14.77
C ARG A 534 -46.54 -1.59 16.01
N ALA A 535 -45.48 -1.02 16.55
CA ALA A 535 -44.71 -1.57 17.65
C ALA A 535 -45.40 -1.37 19.02
N GLN A 536 -45.20 -2.34 19.91
CA GLN A 536 -45.54 -2.19 21.33
C GLN A 536 -44.71 -1.06 21.95
N PRO A 537 -45.17 -0.40 23.04
CA PRO A 537 -44.47 0.73 23.63
C PRO A 537 -42.98 0.49 23.87
N ARG A 538 -42.61 -0.67 24.42
CA ARG A 538 -41.20 -1.05 24.67
C ARG A 538 -40.33 -1.15 23.42
N ASP A 539 -40.93 -1.35 22.24
CA ASP A 539 -40.25 -1.60 20.96
C ASP A 539 -40.20 -0.36 20.05
N ARG A 540 -40.78 0.76 20.51
CA ARG A 540 -40.72 2.08 19.84
C ARG A 540 -39.36 2.76 19.99
N TRP A 541 -39.02 3.62 19.05
CA TRP A 541 -37.77 4.35 18.98
C TRP A 541 -38.02 5.86 18.91
N PHE A 542 -37.27 6.62 19.72
CA PHE A 542 -37.24 8.07 19.65
C PHE A 542 -36.38 8.50 18.46
N ILE A 543 -36.96 9.30 17.57
CA ILE A 543 -36.33 9.76 16.34
C ILE A 543 -35.39 10.92 16.68
N ASN A 544 -34.08 10.69 16.53
CA ASN A 544 -33.05 11.71 16.63
C ASN A 544 -31.90 11.39 15.67
N ALA A 545 -30.91 12.29 15.58
CA ALA A 545 -29.81 12.14 14.62
C ALA A 545 -29.01 10.84 14.81
N ALA A 546 -28.82 10.39 16.06
CA ALA A 546 -28.13 9.15 16.37
C ALA A 546 -28.95 7.93 15.94
N THR A 547 -30.27 7.89 16.22
CA THR A 547 -31.16 6.81 15.81
C THR A 547 -31.20 6.64 14.29
N VAL A 548 -31.32 7.74 13.54
CA VAL A 548 -31.32 7.75 12.07
C VAL A 548 -29.98 7.23 11.53
N ASN A 549 -28.87 7.72 12.08
CA ASN A 549 -27.53 7.33 11.64
C ASN A 549 -27.16 5.88 12.03
N ASN A 550 -27.66 5.40 13.17
CA ASN A 550 -27.47 4.02 13.63
C ASN A 550 -28.25 3.03 12.77
N LEU A 551 -29.39 3.43 12.18
CA LEU A 551 -30.11 2.57 11.23
C LEU A 551 -29.38 2.48 9.89
N LYS A 552 -28.94 3.62 9.34
CA LYS A 552 -28.07 3.68 8.16
C LYS A 552 -27.17 4.91 8.19
N THR A 553 -25.86 4.68 8.02
CA THR A 553 -24.85 5.74 8.10
C THR A 553 -25.05 6.81 7.02
N THR A 554 -25.34 8.04 7.45
CA THR A 554 -25.53 9.22 6.58
C THR A 554 -24.84 10.43 7.21
N ARG A 555 -24.48 11.45 6.42
CA ARG A 555 -23.81 12.66 6.94
C ARG A 555 -24.72 13.38 7.94
N HIS A 556 -24.23 13.60 9.16
CA HIS A 556 -24.97 14.28 10.24
C HIS A 556 -25.58 15.62 9.81
N ALA A 557 -24.85 16.45 9.07
CA ALA A 557 -25.37 17.74 8.60
C ALA A 557 -26.68 17.64 7.78
N ILE A 558 -26.87 16.56 7.02
CA ILE A 558 -28.09 16.33 6.23
C ILE A 558 -29.21 15.81 7.14
N ILE A 559 -28.87 14.92 8.07
CA ILE A 559 -29.81 14.40 9.07
C ILE A 559 -30.34 15.55 9.93
N ASP A 560 -29.45 16.39 10.46
CA ASP A 560 -29.82 17.52 11.32
C ASP A 560 -30.66 18.56 10.59
N ALA A 561 -30.34 18.84 9.32
CA ALA A 561 -31.14 19.74 8.49
C ALA A 561 -32.56 19.20 8.28
N TYR A 562 -32.69 17.92 7.93
CA TYR A 562 -33.98 17.27 7.73
C TYR A 562 -34.81 17.21 9.03
N LEU A 563 -34.20 16.75 10.14
CA LEU A 563 -34.88 16.67 11.43
C LEU A 563 -35.35 18.04 11.92
N LYS A 564 -34.55 19.10 11.68
CA LYS A 564 -34.92 20.48 12.02
C LYS A 564 -36.08 21.00 11.17
N GLU A 565 -36.08 20.71 9.87
CA GLU A 565 -37.16 21.09 8.95
C GLU A 565 -38.48 20.38 9.28
N HIS A 566 -38.40 19.09 9.65
CA HIS A 566 -39.55 18.24 9.99
C HIS A 566 -39.81 18.12 11.50
N GLN A 567 -39.25 19.02 12.31
CA GLN A 567 -39.29 18.91 13.77
C GLN A 567 -40.73 18.86 14.32
N ALA A 568 -41.63 19.68 13.78
CA ALA A 568 -43.03 19.74 14.23
C ALA A 568 -43.78 18.42 14.00
N GLU A 569 -43.56 17.78 12.85
CA GLU A 569 -44.16 16.48 12.51
C GLU A 569 -43.62 15.37 13.41
N ILE A 570 -42.31 15.35 13.63
CA ILE A 570 -41.64 14.37 14.47
C ILE A 570 -42.06 14.53 15.94
N ASP A 571 -42.18 15.76 16.44
CA ASP A 571 -42.65 16.03 17.79
C ASP A 571 -44.11 15.64 17.98
N GLN A 572 -44.96 15.90 16.99
CA GLN A 572 -46.36 15.45 17.01
C GLN A 572 -46.42 13.92 17.07
N HIS A 573 -45.62 13.21 16.28
CA HIS A 573 -45.51 11.75 16.30
C HIS A 573 -45.06 11.22 17.67
N HIS A 574 -44.03 11.84 18.26
CA HIS A 574 -43.56 11.48 19.60
C HIS A 574 -44.64 11.73 20.66
N GLN A 575 -45.38 12.84 20.59
CA GLN A 575 -46.45 13.15 21.52
C GLN A 575 -47.62 12.16 21.39
N GLN A 576 -48.09 11.88 20.17
CA GLN A 576 -49.20 10.96 19.91
C GLN A 576 -48.92 9.56 20.44
N LEU A 577 -47.68 9.08 20.32
CA LEU A 577 -47.28 7.74 20.77
C LEU A 577 -46.61 7.73 22.14
N SER A 578 -46.54 8.88 22.83
CA SER A 578 -45.87 9.05 24.13
C SER A 578 -44.43 8.50 24.16
N ILE A 579 -43.67 8.78 23.10
CA ILE A 579 -42.27 8.33 22.95
C ILE A 579 -41.34 9.35 23.59
N GLU A 580 -40.47 8.88 24.47
CA GLU A 580 -39.48 9.70 25.14
C GLU A 580 -38.04 9.28 24.77
N PRO A 581 -37.03 10.16 24.89
CA PRO A 581 -35.64 9.81 24.57
C PRO A 581 -35.10 8.57 25.27
N ARG A 582 -35.60 8.22 26.47
CA ARG A 582 -35.20 7.00 27.20
C ARG A 582 -35.54 5.70 26.46
N TYR A 583 -36.47 5.72 25.52
CA TYR A 583 -36.87 4.55 24.73
C TYR A 583 -35.72 4.03 23.86
N ASN A 584 -34.69 4.85 23.58
CA ASN A 584 -33.51 4.39 22.82
C ASN A 584 -32.49 3.62 23.66
N ARG A 585 -32.68 3.50 24.99
CA ARG A 585 -31.80 2.72 25.88
C ARG A 585 -32.19 1.24 25.83
N LYS A 586 -31.83 0.58 24.74
CA LYS A 586 -32.10 -0.85 24.51
C LYS A 586 -30.81 -1.63 24.34
N ILE A 587 -30.87 -2.94 24.58
CA ILE A 587 -29.74 -3.84 24.37
C ILE A 587 -29.60 -4.15 22.88
N GLU A 588 -30.74 -4.31 22.20
CA GLU A 588 -30.82 -4.62 20.78
C GLU A 588 -30.66 -3.35 19.93
N PRO A 589 -29.79 -3.37 18.89
CA PRO A 589 -29.61 -2.24 17.99
C PRO A 589 -30.84 -2.06 17.07
N ILE A 590 -31.07 -0.83 16.61
CA ILE A 590 -32.24 -0.51 15.76
C ILE A 590 -32.26 -1.29 14.44
N THR A 591 -31.09 -1.65 13.92
CA THR A 591 -30.93 -2.43 12.68
C THR A 591 -31.48 -3.85 12.77
N GLU A 592 -31.58 -4.41 13.97
CA GLU A 592 -32.21 -5.72 14.20
C GLU A 592 -33.74 -5.64 14.31
N MET A 593 -34.28 -4.43 14.56
CA MET A 593 -35.71 -4.22 14.82
C MET A 593 -36.44 -3.49 13.69
N VAL A 594 -35.72 -2.73 12.86
CA VAL A 594 -36.29 -1.90 11.80
C VAL A 594 -35.53 -2.19 10.50
N SER A 595 -36.24 -2.54 9.44
CA SER A 595 -35.68 -2.71 8.10
C SER A 595 -36.27 -1.68 7.14
N ILE A 596 -35.41 -1.01 6.39
CA ILE A 596 -35.83 -0.03 5.38
C ILE A 596 -36.24 -0.82 4.12
N PRO A 597 -37.48 -0.66 3.63
CA PRO A 597 -37.91 -1.33 2.40
C PRO A 597 -37.15 -0.76 1.19
N ASP A 598 -36.84 -1.61 0.22
CA ASP A 598 -36.14 -1.20 -0.99
C ASP A 598 -37.06 -0.40 -1.94
N GLU A 599 -38.36 -0.69 -1.92
CA GLU A 599 -39.36 -0.01 -2.73
C GLU A 599 -39.62 1.44 -2.28
N PRO A 600 -39.99 2.35 -3.21
CA PRO A 600 -40.40 3.71 -2.89
C PRO A 600 -41.47 3.79 -1.80
N LEU A 601 -41.23 4.64 -0.79
CA LEU A 601 -42.20 4.91 0.25
C LEU A 601 -43.02 6.16 -0.11
N GLY A 602 -44.33 5.98 -0.27
CA GLY A 602 -45.29 7.10 -0.34
C GLY A 602 -45.34 7.90 0.97
N GLU A 603 -46.03 9.04 0.94
CA GLU A 603 -46.29 9.86 2.13
C GLU A 603 -47.08 9.07 3.20
N LEU A 604 -46.98 9.52 4.46
CA LEU A 604 -47.53 8.83 5.63
C LEU A 604 -49.04 8.98 5.76
#